data_AF-A0A1J6KTH4-F1
#
_entry.id   AF-A0A1J6KTH4-F1
#
_cell.length_a   1.000
_cell.length_b   1.000
_cell.length_c   1.000
_cell.angle_alpha   90.00
_cell.angle_beta   90.00
_cell.angle_gamma   90.00
#
_symmetry.space_group_name_H-M   'P 1'
#
loop_
_entity.id
_entity.type
_entity.pdbx_description
1 polymer ?
#
loop_
_entity_poly.entity_id
_entity_poly.type
_entity_poly.pdbx_seq_one_letter_code
_entity_poly.pdbx_strand_id
1 'polypeptide(L)'
;MHFCAVRIFAESILRYGLPPSFLSVVLAPSTKSEKKVRSILESLCDSSNSNFWKSEDEGGMAGFGGDTEAHPYVSFTINLV
;
A
#
# COMPACT_ATOMS: atom_id res chain seq x y z
N MET A 1 -3.70 7.03 15.39
CA MET A 1 -4.52 5.89 14.91
C MET A 1 -5.71 6.32 14.06
N HIS A 2 -6.63 7.18 14.54
CA HIS A 2 -7.79 7.62 13.75
C HIS A 2 -7.43 8.23 12.39
N PHE A 3 -6.42 9.11 12.34
CA PHE A 3 -5.97 9.72 11.10
C PHE A 3 -5.43 8.68 10.09
N CYS A 4 -4.75 7.65 10.57
CA CYS A 4 -4.28 6.53 9.75
C CYS A 4 -5.45 5.74 9.15
N ALA A 5 -6.51 5.50 9.92
CA ALA A 5 -7.71 4.83 9.43
C ALA A 5 -8.43 5.65 8.34
N VAL A 6 -8.57 6.96 8.54
CA VAL A 6 -9.13 7.87 7.53
C VAL A 6 -8.28 7.86 6.26
N ARG A 7 -6.95 7.90 6.39
CA ARG A 7 -6.03 7.84 5.25
C ARG A 7 -6.14 6.52 4.48
N ILE A 8 -6.16 5.37 5.16
CA ILE A 8 -6.37 4.05 4.52
C ILE A 8 -7.67 4.05 3.74
N PHE A 9 -8.75 4.49 4.37
CA PHE A 9 -10.07 4.47 3.76
C PHE A 9 -10.09 5.34 2.51
N ALA A 10 -9.62 6.59 2.59
CA ALA A 10 -9.58 7.50 1.46
C ALA A 10 -8.73 6.95 0.30
N GLU A 11 -7.54 6.44 0.58
CA GLU A 11 -6.64 5.90 -0.44
C GLU A 11 -7.22 4.61 -1.08
N SER A 12 -7.87 3.76 -0.28
CA SER A 12 -8.52 2.53 -0.78
C SER A 12 -9.68 2.87 -1.71
N ILE A 13 -10.48 3.90 -1.42
CA ILE A 13 -11.53 4.37 -2.33
C ILE A 13 -10.93 4.94 -3.62
N LEU A 14 -9.86 5.73 -3.52
CA LEU A 14 -9.21 6.32 -4.71
C LEU A 14 -8.57 5.26 -5.62
N ARG A 15 -8.00 4.19 -5.04
CA ARG A 15 -7.35 3.12 -5.82
C ARG A 15 -8.33 2.05 -6.32
N TYR A 16 -9.34 1.69 -5.54
CA TYR A 16 -10.20 0.53 -5.81
C TYR A 16 -11.68 0.86 -6.04
N GLY A 17 -12.09 2.11 -5.83
CA GLY A 17 -13.45 2.58 -6.12
C GLY A 17 -14.50 2.20 -5.07
N LEU A 18 -15.77 2.29 -5.49
CA LEU A 18 -16.95 2.03 -4.66
C LEU A 18 -17.70 0.78 -5.16
N PRO A 19 -18.39 0.05 -4.27
CA PRO A 19 -18.44 0.24 -2.81
C PRO A 19 -17.13 -0.16 -2.11
N PRO A 20 -16.79 0.41 -0.93
CA PRO A 20 -15.60 0.03 -0.20
C PRO A 20 -15.67 -1.44 0.22
N SER A 21 -14.78 -2.26 -0.35
CA SER A 21 -14.63 -3.66 0.02
C SER A 21 -13.15 -3.99 0.19
N PHE A 22 -12.62 -3.71 1.39
CA PHE A 22 -11.22 -3.97 1.71
C PHE A 22 -11.05 -4.38 3.17
N LEU A 23 -9.95 -5.08 3.45
CA LEU A 23 -9.50 -5.40 4.80
C LEU A 23 -8.29 -4.51 5.14
N SER A 24 -8.36 -3.78 6.25
CA SER A 24 -7.22 -3.02 6.77
C SER A 24 -6.55 -3.78 7.90
N VAL A 25 -5.21 -3.81 7.91
CA VAL A 25 -4.41 -4.56 8.89
C VAL A 25 -3.24 -3.70 9.32
N VAL A 26 -2.89 -3.74 10.61
CA VAL A 26 -1.65 -3.18 11.15
C VAL A 26 -0.69 -4.33 11.40
N LEU A 27 0.52 -4.24 10.83
CA LEU A 27 1.56 -5.25 10.96
C LEU A 27 2.77 -4.66 11.68
N ALA A 28 3.35 -5.41 12.61
CA ALA A 28 4.62 -5.09 13.26
C ALA A 28 5.65 -6.16 12.92
N PRO A 29 6.17 -6.18 11.67
CA PRO A 29 7.19 -7.15 11.27
C PRO A 29 8.49 -6.94 12.05
N SER A 30 9.26 -8.02 12.26
CA SER A 30 10.63 -7.88 12.76
C SER A 30 11.50 -7.15 11.74
N THR A 31 12.52 -6.43 12.20
CA THR A 31 13.42 -5.61 11.35
C THR A 31 14.09 -6.42 10.23
N LYS A 32 14.33 -7.71 10.42
CA LYS A 32 14.93 -8.60 9.42
C LYS A 32 13.91 -9.21 8.45
N SER A 33 12.63 -9.22 8.80
CA SER A 33 11.58 -9.90 8.03
C SER A 33 10.74 -8.95 7.18
N GLU A 34 10.93 -7.65 7.28
CA GLU A 34 10.11 -6.66 6.56
C GLU A 34 10.09 -6.90 5.04
N LYS A 35 11.27 -7.07 4.43
CA LYS A 35 11.38 -7.40 2.99
C LYS A 35 10.60 -8.66 2.60
N LYS A 36 10.66 -9.69 3.45
CA LYS A 36 9.93 -10.95 3.25
C LYS A 36 8.41 -10.73 3.34
N VAL A 37 7.95 -9.94 4.30
CA VAL A 37 6.52 -9.61 4.45
C VAL A 37 6.03 -8.82 3.24
N ARG A 38 6.77 -7.81 2.77
CA ARG A 38 6.41 -7.03 1.57
C ARG A 38 6.28 -7.92 0.33
N SER A 39 7.24 -8.81 0.10
CA SER A 39 7.20 -9.77 -1.02
C SER A 39 6.00 -10.73 -0.96
N ILE A 40 5.64 -11.23 0.24
CA ILE A 40 4.45 -12.08 0.40
C ILE A 40 3.17 -11.29 0.10
N LEU A 41 3.05 -10.06 0.62
CA LEU A 41 1.88 -9.21 0.38
C LEU A 41 1.74 -8.83 -1.09
N GLU A 42 2.85 -8.56 -1.79
CA GLU A 42 2.84 -8.29 -3.23
C GLU A 42 2.30 -9.48 -4.03
N SER A 43 2.71 -10.70 -3.67
CA SER A 43 2.20 -11.91 -4.31
C SER A 43 0.72 -12.18 -4.02
N LEU A 44 0.23 -11.85 -2.82
CA LEU A 44 -1.17 -12.05 -2.45
C LEU A 44 -2.09 -10.98 -3.06
N CYS A 45 -1.56 -9.79 -3.30
CA CYS A 45 -2.28 -8.65 -3.84
C CYS A 45 -2.05 -8.48 -5.35
N ASP A 46 -1.58 -9.50 -6.08
CA ASP A 46 -1.41 -9.46 -7.53
C ASP A 46 -2.76 -9.64 -8.23
N SER A 47 -3.41 -8.53 -8.55
CA SER A 47 -4.70 -8.46 -9.24
C SER A 47 -4.60 -7.41 -10.35
N SER A 48 -5.45 -7.50 -11.38
CA SER A 48 -5.37 -6.58 -12.53
C SER A 48 -5.44 -5.10 -12.16
N ASN A 49 -6.18 -4.74 -11.10
CA ASN A 49 -6.31 -3.35 -10.64
C ASN A 49 -5.13 -2.88 -9.77
N SER A 50 -4.42 -3.82 -9.14
CA SER A 50 -3.28 -3.51 -8.26
C SER A 50 -1.95 -3.42 -9.02
N ASN A 51 -1.85 -4.09 -10.17
CA ASN A 51 -0.69 -3.98 -11.06
C ASN A 51 -0.46 -2.58 -11.62
N PHE A 52 -1.53 -1.77 -11.76
CA PHE A 52 -1.42 -0.35 -12.10
C PHE A 52 -0.61 0.47 -11.06
N TRP A 53 -0.61 0.02 -9.80
CA TRP A 53 0.06 0.69 -8.69
C TRP A 53 1.42 0.10 -8.36
N LYS A 54 1.82 -0.97 -9.05
CA LYS A 54 3.14 -1.58 -8.94
C LYS A 54 4.08 -0.72 -9.79
N SER A 55 5.15 -0.17 -9.20
CA SER A 55 6.17 0.51 -9.99
C SER A 55 6.85 -0.50 -10.91
N GLU A 56 6.45 -0.52 -12.17
CA GLU A 56 7.34 -0.93 -13.24
C GLU A 56 8.31 0.23 -13.48
N ASP A 57 9.59 -0.08 -13.47
CA ASP A 57 10.68 0.84 -13.77
C ASP A 57 10.36 1.63 -15.06
N GLU A 58 10.62 2.93 -15.04
CA GLU A 58 10.39 3.93 -16.11
C GLU A 58 8.96 4.48 -16.36
N GLY A 59 8.69 5.68 -15.81
CA GLY A 59 8.10 6.75 -16.61
C GLY A 59 6.60 7.08 -16.48
N GLY A 60 5.88 6.53 -15.50
CA GLY A 60 4.44 6.78 -15.32
C GLY A 60 4.07 7.51 -14.03
N MET A 61 3.82 8.82 -14.12
CA MET A 61 3.14 9.64 -13.10
C MET A 61 3.71 9.59 -11.66
N ALA A 62 4.84 10.28 -11.48
CA ALA A 62 5.25 10.83 -10.19
C ALA A 62 4.27 11.92 -9.72
N GLY A 63 3.08 11.50 -9.26
CA GLY A 63 2.10 12.36 -8.62
C GLY A 63 2.50 12.65 -7.18
N PHE A 64 3.20 13.76 -6.96
CA PHE A 64 3.20 14.53 -5.71
C PHE A 64 3.47 13.74 -4.40
N GLY A 65 4.66 13.15 -4.26
CA GLY A 65 5.12 12.59 -2.97
C GLY A 65 6.38 11.77 -3.15
N GLY A 66 7.50 12.21 -2.58
CA GLY A 66 8.81 11.57 -2.75
C GLY A 66 8.86 10.12 -2.28
N ASP A 67 9.67 9.31 -2.98
CA ASP A 67 10.15 7.97 -2.60
C ASP A 67 9.14 7.05 -1.89
N THR A 68 7.86 7.13 -2.23
CA THR A 68 6.89 6.16 -1.75
C THR A 68 7.12 4.85 -2.49
N GLU A 69 7.68 3.86 -1.79
CA GLU A 69 7.72 2.45 -2.19
C GLU A 69 6.33 2.05 -2.69
N ALA A 70 6.16 1.97 -4.01
CA ALA A 70 4.86 1.79 -4.64
C ALA A 70 4.49 0.31 -4.59
N HIS A 71 3.64 -0.04 -3.63
CA HIS A 71 3.09 -1.39 -3.50
C HIS A 71 1.75 -1.52 -4.24
N PRO A 72 1.42 -2.73 -4.73
CA PRO A 72 0.12 -3.06 -5.32
C PRO A 72 -1.06 -2.93 -4.31
N TYR A 73 -0.76 -2.74 -3.03
CA TYR A 73 -1.70 -2.49 -1.94
C TYR A 73 -1.45 -1.12 -1.28
N VAL A 74 -2.50 -0.56 -0.67
CA VAL A 74 -2.38 0.66 0.17
C VAL A 74 -1.49 0.36 1.37
N SER A 75 -0.38 1.10 1.50
CA SER A 75 0.63 0.87 2.53
C SER A 75 1.21 2.19 3.04
N PHE A 76 1.44 2.29 4.35
CA PHE A 76 2.17 3.38 4.97
C PHE A 76 2.83 2.88 6.26
N THR A 77 4.07 3.31 6.48
CA THR A 77 4.82 2.98 7.69
C THR A 77 4.40 3.92 8.83
N ILE A 78 4.07 3.36 9.99
CA ILE A 78 3.76 4.12 11.20
C ILE A 78 4.97 3.98 12.14
N ASN A 79 5.65 5.09 12.40
CA ASN A 79 6.67 5.16 13.44
C ASN A 79 5.98 5.44 14.78
N LEU A 80 5.93 4.44 15.64
CA LEU A 80 5.48 4.60 17.02
C LEU A 80 6.68 5.11 17.83
N VAL A 81 6.54 6.30 18.41
CA VAL A 81 7.49 6.90 19.35
C VAL A 81 7.15 6.48 20.77
#